data_AF-A0A2V8BYH3-F1
#
_entry.id   AF-A0A2V8BYH3-F1
#
_cell.length_a   1.000
_cell.length_b   1.000
_cell.length_c   1.000
_cell.angle_alpha   90.00
_cell.angle_beta   90.00
_cell.angle_gamma   90.00
#
_symmetry.space_group_name_H-M   'P 1'
#
loop_
_entity.id
_entity.type
_entity.pdbx_description
1 polymer ?
#
loop_
_entity_poly.entity_id
_entity_poly.type
_entity_poly.pdbx_seq_one_letter_code
_entity_poly.pdbx_strand_id
1 'polypeptide(L)'
;MLRSAARLGVLRPPRGLQVGGRDVGGDVGHRFRPREVVLKPIDQATEKALRYRQWVEQRREYVAKASGGRLGYVHMFDMSAAALSQLNVDLDAENHTRQGVVIDVRNNNGGFVNVYAIDVFARRGYFNMLSRGFPSVSSRSQLGQRALELPTILVTNQHSLSDAEDFTEGYRTLKLGKVVGEPTAGWIIYTGGATLIDGSVLRIPGTKIFASDGTPMEMHPRPVDVPVTRPVGESYTSKDVQLDAAVAELLKQIATSGSKTTAGSR
;
A
#
# COMPACT_ATOMS: atom_id res chain seq x y z
N MET A 1 35.27 40.21 5.10
CA MET A 1 35.46 40.37 3.63
C MET A 1 36.55 39.40 3.17
N LEU A 2 36.18 38.24 2.63
CA LEU A 2 37.05 37.46 1.75
C LEU A 2 36.12 36.66 0.82
N ARG A 3 36.00 37.12 -0.43
CA ARG A 3 35.24 36.45 -1.49
C ARG A 3 36.17 35.44 -2.15
N SER A 4 35.90 34.15 -1.97
CA SER A 4 36.51 33.10 -2.80
C SER A 4 35.58 32.83 -3.98
N ALA A 5 36.00 33.27 -5.17
CA ALA A 5 35.32 33.02 -6.42
C ALA A 5 35.79 31.66 -6.98
N ALA A 6 34.97 30.63 -6.82
CA ALA A 6 35.17 29.38 -7.55
C ALA A 6 34.79 29.61 -9.02
N ARG A 7 35.79 29.55 -9.92
CA ARG A 7 35.62 29.60 -11.37
C ARG A 7 34.73 28.44 -11.82
N LEU A 8 33.64 28.77 -12.49
CA LEU A 8 32.77 27.84 -13.20
C LEU A 8 33.56 27.26 -14.39
N GLY A 9 34.16 26.09 -14.20
CA GLY A 9 34.73 25.32 -15.30
C GLY A 9 33.60 24.78 -16.16
N VAL A 10 33.53 25.21 -17.42
CA VAL A 10 32.65 24.63 -18.43
C VAL A 10 33.14 23.19 -18.69
N LEU A 11 32.53 22.24 -17.98
CA LEU A 11 32.69 20.82 -18.25
C LEU A 11 32.06 20.51 -19.61
N ARG A 12 32.92 20.28 -20.61
CA ARG A 12 32.56 19.69 -21.90
C ARG A 12 31.72 18.43 -21.64
N PRO A 13 30.56 18.25 -22.30
CA PRO A 13 29.78 17.04 -22.12
C PRO A 13 30.63 15.83 -22.57
N PRO A 14 30.70 14.74 -21.78
CA PRO A 14 31.26 13.50 -22.28
C PRO A 14 30.39 13.03 -23.45
N ARG A 15 31.06 12.53 -24.50
CA ARG A 15 30.42 12.00 -25.71
C ARG A 15 29.27 11.06 -25.31
N GLY A 16 28.12 11.27 -25.96
CA GLY A 16 26.89 10.52 -25.71
C GLY A 16 27.14 9.02 -25.62
N LEU A 17 26.56 8.43 -24.57
CA LEU A 17 26.47 7.00 -24.42
C LEU A 17 25.58 6.47 -25.56
N GLN A 18 26.19 5.98 -26.65
CA GLN A 18 25.48 5.16 -27.63
C GLN A 18 25.14 3.83 -26.95
N VAL A 19 23.85 3.62 -26.66
CA VAL A 19 23.35 2.30 -26.30
C VAL A 19 23.27 1.48 -27.59
N GLY A 20 24.35 0.78 -27.90
CA GLY A 20 24.43 -0.14 -29.04
C GLY A 20 23.70 -1.44 -28.73
N GLY A 21 22.43 -1.55 -29.13
CA GLY A 21 21.75 -2.83 -29.27
C GLY A 21 22.18 -3.49 -30.58
N ARG A 22 22.77 -4.69 -30.52
CA ARG A 22 22.96 -5.54 -31.69
C ARG A 22 21.59 -6.12 -32.07
N ASP A 23 21.07 -5.70 -33.21
CA ASP A 23 19.88 -6.30 -33.83
C ASP A 23 20.18 -7.76 -34.20
N VAL A 24 19.42 -8.68 -33.61
CA VAL A 24 19.21 -10.04 -34.13
C VAL A 24 17.72 -10.14 -34.43
N GLY A 25 17.42 -10.47 -35.68
CA GLY A 25 16.18 -10.18 -36.39
C GLY A 25 14.88 -10.69 -35.77
N GLY A 26 13.82 -9.91 -36.03
CA GLY A 26 12.42 -10.25 -35.74
C GLY A 26 11.51 -9.07 -36.05
N ASP A 27 10.93 -9.08 -37.25
CA ASP A 27 10.15 -8.01 -37.87
C ASP A 27 8.78 -7.78 -37.20
N VAL A 28 8.64 -6.68 -36.45
CA VAL A 28 7.36 -5.96 -36.23
C VAL A 28 7.64 -4.45 -36.13
N GLY A 29 7.71 -3.78 -37.27
CA GLY A 29 7.00 -2.51 -37.53
C GLY A 29 7.18 -1.24 -36.68
N HIS A 30 8.05 -1.19 -35.66
CA HIS A 30 8.41 0.08 -35.01
C HIS A 30 9.77 0.56 -35.53
N ARG A 31 9.76 1.44 -36.54
CA ARG A 31 10.98 2.16 -36.94
C ARG A 31 11.43 3.05 -35.78
N PHE A 32 12.37 2.56 -34.97
CA PHE A 32 13.08 3.38 -34.00
C PHE A 32 13.88 4.45 -34.75
N ARG A 33 13.31 5.65 -34.88
CA ARG A 33 14.08 6.81 -35.33
C ARG A 33 15.05 7.18 -34.20
N PRO A 34 16.36 7.33 -34.47
CA PRO A 34 17.30 7.82 -33.49
C PRO A 34 16.81 9.17 -32.95
N ARG A 35 16.76 9.31 -31.62
CA ARG A 35 16.44 10.57 -30.95
C ARG A 35 17.57 10.93 -30.00
N GLU A 36 18.08 12.14 -30.14
CA GLU A 36 18.96 12.73 -29.14
C GLU A 36 18.10 13.32 -28.04
N VAL A 37 18.27 12.83 -26.80
CA VAL A 37 17.52 13.29 -25.63
C VAL A 37 18.50 13.64 -24.52
N VAL A 38 18.27 14.78 -23.87
CA VAL A 38 19.04 15.18 -22.70
C VAL A 38 18.44 14.49 -21.48
N LEU A 39 19.24 13.67 -20.81
CA LEU A 39 18.84 12.96 -19.59
C LEU A 39 19.43 13.66 -18.37
N LYS A 40 18.63 13.74 -17.30
CA LYS A 40 19.09 14.16 -15.98
C LYS A 40 19.34 12.90 -15.14
N PRO A 41 20.57 12.63 -14.69
CA PRO A 41 20.81 11.52 -13.77
C PRO A 41 20.09 11.79 -12.44
N ILE A 42 19.61 10.71 -11.84
CA ILE A 42 18.97 10.72 -10.52
C ILE A 42 19.80 9.87 -9.56
N ASP A 43 19.66 10.12 -8.27
CA ASP A 43 20.26 9.26 -7.25
C ASP A 43 19.48 7.95 -7.06
N GLN A 44 20.10 7.01 -6.35
CA GLN A 44 19.54 5.68 -6.10
C GLN A 44 18.25 5.73 -5.26
N ALA A 45 18.13 6.69 -4.35
CA ALA A 45 16.95 6.84 -3.50
C ALA A 45 15.72 7.24 -4.34
N THR A 46 15.92 8.19 -5.25
CA THR A 46 14.91 8.63 -6.21
C THR A 46 14.51 7.48 -7.15
N GLU A 47 15.48 6.73 -7.67
CA GLU A 47 15.21 5.56 -8.51
C GLU A 47 14.36 4.53 -7.77
N LYS A 48 14.71 4.18 -6.53
CA LYS A 48 13.97 3.23 -5.70
C LYS A 48 12.53 3.68 -5.47
N ALA A 49 12.32 4.97 -5.17
CA ALA A 49 10.99 5.54 -4.99
C ALA A 49 10.15 5.48 -6.27
N LEU A 50 10.75 5.76 -7.44
CA LEU A 50 10.06 5.67 -8.73
C LEU A 50 9.70 4.22 -9.09
N ARG A 51 10.60 3.26 -8.85
CA ARG A 51 10.33 1.83 -9.05
C ARG A 51 9.21 1.33 -8.14
N TYR A 52 9.21 1.74 -6.88
CA TYR A 52 8.15 1.42 -5.94
C TYR A 52 6.80 1.99 -6.41
N ARG A 53 6.76 3.28 -6.80
CA ARG A 53 5.54 3.89 -7.33
C ARG A 53 5.03 3.16 -8.57
N GLN A 54 5.92 2.83 -9.50
CA GLN A 54 5.57 2.04 -10.68
C GLN A 54 4.96 0.68 -10.29
N TRP A 55 5.54 0.00 -9.30
CA TRP A 55 5.02 -1.28 -8.82
C TRP A 55 3.62 -1.14 -8.21
N VAL A 56 3.38 -0.10 -7.38
CA VAL A 56 2.04 0.17 -6.80
C VAL A 56 1.02 0.42 -7.89
N GLU A 57 1.33 1.25 -8.89
CA GLU A 57 0.40 1.52 -9.99
C GLU A 57 0.11 0.26 -10.83
N GLN A 58 1.10 -0.59 -11.06
CA GLN A 58 0.88 -1.88 -11.71
C GLN A 58 -0.04 -2.79 -10.90
N ARG A 59 0.08 -2.82 -9.56
CA ARG A 59 -0.84 -3.59 -8.70
C ARG A 59 -2.25 -2.98 -8.72
N ARG A 60 -2.36 -1.65 -8.75
CA ARG A 60 -3.63 -0.92 -8.89
C ARG A 60 -4.35 -1.29 -10.20
N GLU A 61 -3.63 -1.22 -11.32
CA GLU A 61 -4.14 -1.66 -12.62
C GLU A 61 -4.52 -3.14 -12.64
N TYR A 62 -3.71 -3.99 -12.00
CA TYR A 62 -3.98 -5.42 -11.88
C TYR A 62 -5.29 -5.70 -11.16
N VAL A 63 -5.50 -5.11 -9.96
CA VAL A 63 -6.74 -5.25 -9.19
C VAL A 63 -7.94 -4.67 -9.94
N ALA A 64 -7.77 -3.52 -10.59
CA ALA A 64 -8.82 -2.94 -11.43
C ALA A 64 -9.21 -3.89 -12.56
N LYS A 65 -8.24 -4.47 -13.29
CA LYS A 65 -8.52 -5.43 -14.37
C LYS A 65 -9.17 -6.71 -13.86
N ALA A 66 -8.61 -7.32 -12.81
CA ALA A 66 -9.11 -8.57 -12.23
C ALA A 66 -10.52 -8.43 -11.66
N SER A 67 -10.89 -7.24 -11.18
CA SER A 67 -12.22 -6.96 -10.62
C SER A 67 -13.22 -6.36 -11.61
N GLY A 68 -12.85 -6.16 -12.88
CA GLY A 68 -13.69 -5.46 -13.86
C GLY A 68 -13.95 -3.99 -13.49
N GLY A 69 -12.99 -3.35 -12.84
CA GLY A 69 -13.05 -1.96 -12.39
C GLY A 69 -13.78 -1.74 -11.07
N ARG A 70 -14.29 -2.80 -10.44
CA ARG A 70 -15.16 -2.70 -9.24
C ARG A 70 -14.39 -2.46 -7.94
N LEU A 71 -13.13 -2.89 -7.85
CA LEU A 71 -12.34 -2.75 -6.64
C LEU A 71 -11.23 -1.72 -6.80
N GLY A 72 -10.96 -1.01 -5.72
CA GLY A 72 -9.78 -0.18 -5.55
C GLY A 72 -8.62 -0.94 -4.90
N TYR A 73 -7.43 -0.35 -4.94
CA TYR A 73 -6.22 -0.90 -4.34
C TYR A 73 -5.46 0.23 -3.65
N VAL A 74 -4.95 -0.04 -2.46
CA VAL A 74 -3.99 0.83 -1.78
C VAL A 74 -2.87 -0.03 -1.20
N HIS A 75 -1.67 0.52 -1.17
CA HIS A 75 -0.53 -0.14 -0.55
C HIS A 75 0.16 0.78 0.45
N MET A 76 0.35 0.30 1.67
CA MET A 76 1.13 0.99 2.70
C MET A 76 2.49 0.31 2.83
N PHE A 77 3.55 0.96 2.34
CA PHE A 77 4.91 0.42 2.39
C PHE A 77 5.52 0.37 3.79
N ASP A 78 5.14 1.32 4.64
CA ASP A 78 5.51 1.37 6.06
C ASP A 78 4.36 2.01 6.85
N MET A 79 4.55 2.18 8.15
CA MET A 79 3.60 2.89 9.02
C MET A 79 4.16 4.26 9.45
N SER A 80 4.75 5.00 8.50
CA SER A 80 5.17 6.39 8.70
C SER A 80 4.02 7.38 8.47
N ALA A 81 4.17 8.61 8.99
CA ALA A 81 3.24 9.69 8.70
C ALA A 81 3.12 9.99 7.19
N ALA A 82 4.20 9.80 6.42
CA ALA A 82 4.19 9.97 4.97
C ALA A 82 3.34 8.90 4.29
N ALA A 83 3.46 7.63 4.70
CA ALA A 83 2.61 6.55 4.19
C ALA A 83 1.13 6.75 4.55
N LEU A 84 0.83 7.22 5.76
CA LEU A 84 -0.54 7.60 6.13
C LEU A 84 -1.08 8.75 5.27
N SER A 85 -0.27 9.77 4.99
CA SER A 85 -0.67 10.86 4.10
C SER A 85 -0.96 10.34 2.69
N GLN A 86 -0.11 9.45 2.16
CA GLN A 86 -0.31 8.85 0.86
C GLN A 86 -1.55 7.95 0.83
N LEU A 87 -1.82 7.17 1.88
CA LEU A 87 -3.04 6.39 2.01
C LEU A 87 -4.28 7.27 1.83
N ASN A 88 -4.33 8.42 2.52
CA ASN A 88 -5.48 9.33 2.40
C ASN A 88 -5.64 9.85 0.96
N VAL A 89 -4.55 10.24 0.30
CA VAL A 89 -4.58 10.68 -1.10
C VAL A 89 -5.10 9.57 -2.01
N ASP A 90 -4.60 8.35 -1.85
CA ASP A 90 -5.00 7.20 -2.67
C ASP A 90 -6.48 6.83 -2.45
N LEU A 91 -6.97 6.92 -1.21
CA LEU A 91 -8.37 6.66 -0.90
C LEU A 91 -9.30 7.72 -1.53
N ASP A 92 -8.94 8.99 -1.41
CA ASP A 92 -9.73 10.11 -1.94
C ASP A 92 -9.72 10.13 -3.48
N ALA A 93 -8.59 9.81 -4.12
CA ALA A 93 -8.47 9.87 -5.58
C ALA A 93 -9.19 8.73 -6.32
N GLU A 94 -9.14 7.50 -5.76
CA GLU A 94 -9.40 6.30 -6.56
C GLU A 94 -10.64 5.51 -6.14
N ASN A 95 -11.18 5.74 -4.93
CA ASN A 95 -12.10 4.78 -4.31
C ASN A 95 -13.55 5.23 -4.18
N HIS A 96 -13.88 6.50 -4.39
CA HIS A 96 -15.27 6.97 -4.31
C HIS A 96 -16.22 6.27 -5.30
N THR A 97 -15.70 5.75 -6.43
CA THR A 97 -16.49 5.03 -7.44
C THR A 97 -16.36 3.51 -7.35
N ARG A 98 -15.57 2.99 -6.40
CA ARG A 98 -15.33 1.56 -6.22
C ARG A 98 -16.33 0.97 -5.25
N GLN A 99 -16.54 -0.35 -5.33
CA GLN A 99 -17.45 -1.10 -4.47
C GLN A 99 -16.74 -1.70 -3.24
N GLY A 100 -15.41 -1.64 -3.20
CA GLY A 100 -14.57 -2.13 -2.12
C GLY A 100 -13.09 -1.84 -2.39
N VAL A 101 -12.25 -2.00 -1.38
CA VAL A 101 -10.81 -1.68 -1.47
C VAL A 101 -9.95 -2.82 -0.94
N VAL A 102 -8.94 -3.20 -1.73
CA VAL A 102 -7.85 -4.09 -1.29
C VAL A 102 -6.78 -3.24 -0.60
N ILE A 103 -6.50 -3.55 0.66
CA ILE A 103 -5.45 -2.91 1.46
C ILE A 103 -4.27 -3.87 1.50
N ASP A 104 -3.15 -3.49 0.89
CA ASP A 104 -1.95 -4.31 0.82
C ASP A 104 -0.88 -3.73 1.77
N VAL A 105 -0.46 -4.54 2.74
CA VAL A 105 0.63 -4.20 3.68
C VAL A 105 1.79 -5.18 3.57
N ARG A 106 1.88 -5.94 2.46
CA ARG A 106 2.97 -6.90 2.25
C ARG A 106 4.32 -6.20 2.28
N ASN A 107 5.27 -6.77 3.03
CA ASN A 107 6.61 -6.22 3.24
C ASN A 107 6.65 -4.88 3.99
N ASN A 108 5.59 -4.55 4.73
CA ASN A 108 5.55 -3.38 5.60
C ASN A 108 6.35 -3.62 6.89
N ASN A 109 7.39 -2.81 7.12
CA ASN A 109 8.31 -2.97 8.25
C ASN A 109 7.91 -2.17 9.50
N GLY A 110 6.69 -1.66 9.57
CA GLY A 110 6.15 -0.96 10.72
C GLY A 110 6.44 0.54 10.76
N GLY A 111 6.33 1.13 11.94
CA GLY A 111 6.24 2.58 12.16
C GLY A 111 5.44 2.87 13.43
N PHE A 112 4.44 3.76 13.36
CA PHE A 112 3.64 4.14 14.53
C PHE A 112 2.22 4.65 14.23
N VAL A 113 1.77 4.59 12.97
CA VAL A 113 0.53 5.25 12.52
C VAL A 113 -0.65 4.31 12.31
N ASN A 114 -0.50 3.04 12.65
CA ASN A 114 -1.55 2.02 12.50
C ASN A 114 -2.95 2.48 12.94
N VAL A 115 -3.08 3.13 14.09
CA VAL A 115 -4.36 3.55 14.69
C VAL A 115 -5.06 4.58 13.82
N TYR A 116 -4.29 5.51 13.24
CA TYR A 116 -4.83 6.54 12.35
C TYR A 116 -5.26 5.95 11.00
N ALA A 117 -4.55 4.92 10.52
CA ALA A 117 -4.97 4.20 9.33
C ALA A 117 -6.24 3.36 9.59
N ILE A 118 -6.29 2.63 10.71
CA ILE A 118 -7.46 1.88 11.16
C ILE A 118 -8.70 2.78 11.26
N ASP A 119 -8.54 3.97 11.81
CA ASP A 119 -9.63 4.95 11.97
C ASP A 119 -10.37 5.21 10.65
N VAL A 120 -9.65 5.33 9.53
CA VAL A 120 -10.26 5.58 8.21
C VAL A 120 -11.16 4.41 7.77
N PHE A 121 -10.75 3.18 8.10
CA PHE A 121 -11.46 1.96 7.75
C PHE A 121 -12.55 1.60 8.76
N ALA A 122 -12.44 2.03 10.02
CA ALA A 122 -13.37 1.73 11.10
C ALA A 122 -14.51 2.75 11.21
N ARG A 123 -14.31 4.00 10.78
CA ARG A 123 -15.35 5.04 10.81
C ARG A 123 -16.57 4.60 9.97
N ARG A 124 -17.76 4.76 10.55
CA ARG A 124 -19.06 4.43 9.93
C ARG A 124 -20.02 5.59 10.04
N GLY A 125 -20.77 5.90 8.99
CA GLY A 125 -21.98 6.73 8.95
C GLY A 125 -23.02 6.35 9.99
N TYR A 126 -23.58 7.33 10.71
CA TYR A 126 -24.79 7.18 11.54
C TYR A 126 -25.95 8.08 11.06
N PHE A 127 -25.74 8.88 10.01
CA PHE A 127 -26.79 9.67 9.36
C PHE A 127 -26.39 9.99 7.92
N ASN A 128 -27.40 10.24 7.09
CA ASN A 128 -27.21 10.69 5.71
C ASN A 128 -27.51 12.18 5.58
N MET A 129 -26.90 12.81 4.59
CA MET A 129 -27.16 14.18 4.19
C MET A 129 -27.77 14.19 2.79
N LEU A 130 -28.86 14.95 2.63
CA LEU A 130 -29.55 15.14 1.35
C LEU A 130 -29.53 16.62 1.01
N SER A 131 -28.70 16.98 0.03
CA SER A 131 -28.72 18.31 -0.56
C SER A 131 -29.83 18.39 -1.61
N ARG A 132 -30.51 19.54 -1.69
CA ARG A 132 -31.57 19.77 -2.68
C ARG A 132 -31.05 19.50 -4.10
N GLY A 133 -31.68 18.57 -4.82
CA GLY A 133 -31.32 18.21 -6.20
C GLY A 133 -30.21 17.16 -6.33
N PHE A 134 -29.73 16.58 -5.23
CA PHE A 134 -28.68 15.55 -5.22
C PHE A 134 -29.14 14.26 -4.52
N PRO A 135 -28.48 13.12 -4.76
CA PRO A 135 -28.76 11.90 -4.00
C PRO A 135 -28.36 12.05 -2.52
N SER A 136 -29.03 11.27 -1.67
CA SER A 136 -28.65 11.12 -0.26
C SER A 136 -27.31 10.38 -0.16
N VAL A 137 -26.38 10.93 0.62
CA VAL A 137 -25.03 10.36 0.83
C VAL A 137 -24.69 10.31 2.31
N SER A 138 -23.74 9.46 2.71
CA SER A 138 -23.28 9.42 4.11
C SER A 138 -22.67 10.75 4.54
N SER A 139 -22.99 11.18 5.76
CA SER A 139 -22.52 12.46 6.28
C SER A 139 -21.00 12.57 6.39
N ARG A 140 -20.27 11.49 6.70
CA ARG A 140 -18.81 11.56 6.85
C ARG A 140 -18.14 11.78 5.52
N SER A 141 -18.55 11.00 4.52
CA SER A 141 -18.09 11.16 3.14
C SER A 141 -18.37 12.58 2.65
N GLN A 142 -19.59 13.09 2.86
CA GLN A 142 -19.98 14.44 2.44
C GLN A 142 -19.20 15.57 3.15
N LEU A 143 -18.86 15.39 4.43
CA LEU A 143 -18.16 16.39 5.24
C LEU A 143 -16.62 16.26 5.18
N GLY A 144 -16.09 15.35 4.35
CA GLY A 144 -14.64 15.13 4.24
C GLY A 144 -14.01 14.56 5.52
N GLN A 145 -14.78 13.84 6.34
CA GLN A 145 -14.34 13.32 7.65
C GLN A 145 -13.59 11.99 7.55
N ARG A 146 -12.97 11.71 6.39
CA ARG A 146 -12.11 10.55 6.10
C ARG A 146 -12.68 9.23 6.63
N ALA A 147 -13.81 8.82 6.06
CA ALA A 147 -14.41 7.51 6.29
C ALA A 147 -14.54 6.79 4.95
N LEU A 148 -13.94 5.60 4.83
CA LEU A 148 -14.02 4.86 3.58
C LEU A 148 -15.43 4.30 3.33
N GLU A 149 -16.07 3.78 4.37
CA GLU A 149 -17.46 3.24 4.33
C GLU A 149 -17.72 2.14 3.27
N LEU A 150 -16.66 1.53 2.73
CA LEU A 150 -16.72 0.43 1.78
C LEU A 150 -16.18 -0.86 2.40
N PRO A 151 -16.61 -2.04 1.92
CA PRO A 151 -15.99 -3.32 2.26
C PRO A 151 -14.49 -3.31 1.91
N THR A 152 -13.68 -3.84 2.82
CA THR A 152 -12.23 -3.93 2.65
C THR A 152 -11.72 -5.35 2.83
N ILE A 153 -10.57 -5.64 2.23
CA ILE A 153 -9.82 -6.88 2.48
C ILE A 153 -8.34 -6.54 2.66
N LEU A 154 -7.70 -7.15 3.66
CA LEU A 154 -6.30 -6.92 3.99
C LEU A 154 -5.43 -8.02 3.38
N VAL A 155 -4.30 -7.65 2.80
CA VAL A 155 -3.30 -8.58 2.25
C VAL A 155 -2.01 -8.46 3.04
N THR A 156 -1.55 -9.57 3.61
CA THR A 156 -0.32 -9.66 4.43
C THR A 156 0.63 -10.73 3.90
N ASN A 157 1.88 -10.66 4.34
CA ASN A 157 2.86 -11.72 4.12
C ASN A 157 3.84 -11.83 5.30
N GLN A 158 4.71 -12.84 5.26
CA GLN A 158 5.74 -13.14 6.26
C GLN A 158 6.79 -12.03 6.49
N HIS A 159 6.79 -10.99 5.64
CA HIS A 159 7.68 -9.84 5.75
C HIS A 159 6.99 -8.61 6.33
N SER A 160 5.72 -8.72 6.71
CA SER A 160 4.98 -7.66 7.39
C SER A 160 5.26 -7.77 8.88
N LEU A 161 5.79 -6.72 9.52
CA LEU A 161 6.28 -6.78 10.91
C LEU A 161 6.09 -5.45 11.68
N SER A 162 6.35 -5.48 12.99
CA SER A 162 6.22 -4.35 13.91
C SER A 162 4.83 -3.70 13.85
N ASP A 163 4.70 -2.40 13.58
CA ASP A 163 3.37 -1.73 13.56
C ASP A 163 2.41 -2.30 12.49
N ALA A 164 2.89 -3.07 11.51
CA ALA A 164 2.03 -3.85 10.61
C ALA A 164 1.35 -5.04 11.30
N GLU A 165 1.98 -5.62 12.34
CA GLU A 165 1.38 -6.62 13.23
C GLU A 165 0.24 -5.99 14.03
N ASP A 166 0.48 -4.81 14.64
CA ASP A 166 -0.53 -4.08 15.39
C ASP A 166 -1.70 -3.70 14.48
N PHE A 167 -1.42 -3.22 13.27
CA PHE A 167 -2.44 -2.93 12.27
C PHE A 167 -3.26 -4.18 11.90
N THR A 168 -2.61 -5.32 11.68
CA THR A 168 -3.29 -6.58 11.32
C THR A 168 -4.15 -7.09 12.48
N GLU A 169 -3.64 -7.02 13.72
CA GLU A 169 -4.40 -7.38 14.93
C GLU A 169 -5.62 -6.48 15.12
N GLY A 170 -5.44 -5.17 15.00
CA GLY A 170 -6.52 -4.20 15.09
C GLY A 170 -7.58 -4.39 14.00
N TYR A 171 -7.16 -4.66 12.75
CA TYR A 171 -8.05 -4.94 11.63
C TYR A 171 -8.92 -6.18 11.87
N ARG A 172 -8.32 -7.26 12.40
CA ARG A 172 -9.02 -8.50 12.77
C ARG A 172 -9.96 -8.29 13.96
N THR A 173 -9.47 -7.68 15.03
CA THR A 173 -10.23 -7.44 16.27
C THR A 173 -11.45 -6.57 16.02
N LEU A 174 -11.32 -5.54 15.19
CA LEU A 174 -12.43 -4.64 14.82
C LEU A 174 -13.32 -5.21 13.69
N LYS A 175 -13.03 -6.41 13.18
CA LYS A 175 -13.80 -7.10 12.14
C LYS A 175 -14.00 -6.25 10.88
N LEU A 176 -12.95 -5.55 10.45
CA LEU A 176 -13.03 -4.62 9.31
C LEU A 176 -13.11 -5.35 7.96
N GLY A 177 -12.61 -6.58 7.90
CA GLY A 177 -12.72 -7.47 6.76
C GLY A 177 -11.88 -8.73 6.97
N LYS A 178 -11.69 -9.51 5.91
CA LYS A 178 -10.81 -10.69 5.95
C LYS A 178 -9.35 -10.32 5.72
N VAL A 179 -8.45 -11.15 6.23
CA VAL A 179 -7.02 -11.10 5.95
C VAL A 179 -6.62 -12.26 5.02
N VAL A 180 -5.91 -11.96 3.94
CA VAL A 180 -5.50 -12.91 2.89
C VAL A 180 -3.99 -12.90 2.73
N GLY A 181 -3.41 -14.05 2.40
CA GLY A 181 -1.99 -14.16 2.08
C GLY A 181 -1.28 -15.07 3.06
N GLU A 182 -0.17 -14.62 3.63
CA GLU A 182 0.60 -15.37 4.61
C GLU A 182 0.57 -14.67 5.97
N PRO A 183 0.69 -15.42 7.09
CA PRO A 183 0.87 -14.81 8.40
C PRO A 183 2.02 -13.82 8.41
N THR A 184 1.92 -12.81 9.26
CA THR A 184 2.95 -11.78 9.46
C THR A 184 4.23 -12.37 10.10
N ALA A 185 5.26 -11.57 10.37
CA ALA A 185 6.54 -12.08 10.87
C ALA A 185 6.50 -12.55 12.34
N GLY A 186 5.61 -11.97 13.15
CA GLY A 186 5.52 -12.15 14.60
C GLY A 186 6.52 -11.32 15.40
N TRP A 187 7.14 -10.29 14.83
CA TRP A 187 8.14 -9.46 15.53
C TRP A 187 7.61 -8.06 15.82
N ILE A 188 7.42 -7.74 17.10
CA ILE A 188 6.69 -6.56 17.55
C ILE A 188 7.17 -5.99 18.90
N ILE A 189 8.31 -6.44 19.44
CA ILE A 189 8.88 -5.75 20.60
C ILE A 189 9.08 -4.27 20.28
N TYR A 190 8.37 -3.42 21.03
CA TYR A 190 8.53 -1.99 20.90
C TYR A 190 9.91 -1.59 21.42
N THR A 191 10.56 -0.79 20.59
CA THR A 191 11.99 -0.55 20.63
C THR A 191 12.20 0.97 20.67
N GLY A 192 13.20 1.42 21.42
CA GLY A 192 13.69 2.79 21.44
C GLY A 192 15.04 2.93 20.73
N GLY A 193 15.68 4.08 20.88
CA GLY A 193 17.04 4.34 20.42
C GLY A 193 17.86 5.09 21.47
N ALA A 194 19.15 4.80 21.56
CA ALA A 194 20.11 5.56 22.36
C ALA A 194 21.31 5.94 21.49
N THR A 195 21.77 7.18 21.61
CA THR A 195 22.98 7.65 20.90
C THR A 195 24.15 7.63 21.86
N LEU A 196 25.27 7.04 21.43
CA LEU A 196 26.50 6.92 22.20
C LEU A 196 27.38 8.17 22.01
N ILE A 197 28.43 8.31 22.82
CA ILE A 197 29.32 9.48 22.82
C ILE A 197 30.08 9.67 21.50
N ASP A 198 30.28 8.60 20.74
CA ASP A 198 30.94 8.60 19.42
C ASP A 198 29.97 8.89 18.26
N GLY A 199 28.68 9.10 18.56
CA GLY A 199 27.62 9.32 17.58
C GLY A 199 26.95 8.03 17.04
N SER A 200 27.40 6.84 17.48
CA SER A 200 26.75 5.58 17.13
C SER A 200 25.34 5.48 17.73
N VAL A 201 24.40 4.84 17.03
CA VAL A 201 23.01 4.67 17.48
C VAL A 201 22.72 3.19 17.78
N LEU A 202 22.24 2.91 18.99
CA LEU A 202 21.77 1.58 19.40
C LEU A 202 20.24 1.51 19.35
N ARG A 203 19.71 0.43 18.76
CA ARG A 203 18.28 0.08 18.83
C ARG A 203 18.05 -0.80 20.05
N ILE A 204 17.16 -0.40 20.96
CA ILE A 204 16.98 -1.08 22.25
C ILE A 204 15.55 -1.62 22.36
N PRO A 205 15.33 -2.95 22.40
CA PRO A 205 14.02 -3.54 22.69
C PRO A 205 13.68 -3.39 24.17
N GLY A 206 12.45 -2.97 24.49
CA GLY A 206 12.10 -2.65 25.89
C GLY A 206 10.65 -2.92 26.29
N THR A 207 9.72 -3.02 25.35
CA THR A 207 8.30 -3.13 25.71
C THR A 207 7.63 -4.26 24.95
N LYS A 208 7.10 -5.24 25.69
CA LYS A 208 6.28 -6.31 25.14
C LYS A 208 4.90 -5.79 24.78
N ILE A 209 4.37 -6.27 23.67
CA ILE A 209 3.03 -5.95 23.19
C ILE A 209 2.11 -7.16 23.39
N PHE A 210 0.91 -6.88 23.87
CA PHE A 210 -0.15 -7.85 24.13
C PHE A 210 -1.41 -7.44 23.39
N ALA A 211 -2.15 -8.41 22.86
CA ALA A 211 -3.47 -8.17 22.30
C ALA A 211 -4.47 -7.82 23.41
N SER A 212 -5.68 -7.37 23.04
CA SER A 212 -6.70 -6.94 24.00
C SER A 212 -7.19 -8.05 24.93
N ASP A 213 -7.02 -9.30 24.56
CA ASP A 213 -7.33 -10.48 25.37
C ASP A 213 -6.18 -10.89 26.31
N GLY A 214 -5.08 -10.13 26.32
CA GLY A 214 -3.89 -10.39 27.13
C GLY A 214 -2.92 -11.39 26.52
N THR A 215 -3.15 -11.89 25.30
CA THR A 215 -2.20 -12.80 24.64
C THR A 215 -0.95 -12.05 24.17
N PRO A 216 0.26 -12.60 24.37
CA PRO A 216 1.49 -11.99 23.86
C PRO A 216 1.50 -12.01 22.34
N MET A 217 1.89 -10.89 21.71
CA MET A 217 1.95 -10.80 20.24
C MET A 217 3.33 -11.14 19.68
N GLU A 218 4.39 -10.92 20.46
CA GLU A 218 5.76 -11.29 20.08
C GLU A 218 5.89 -12.81 19.87
N MET A 219 6.59 -13.21 18.80
CA MET A 219 6.74 -14.58 18.31
C MET A 219 5.43 -15.29 17.93
N HIS A 220 4.34 -14.53 17.79
CA HIS A 220 3.03 -15.04 17.37
C HIS A 220 2.56 -14.27 16.13
N PRO A 221 2.97 -14.69 14.93
CA PRO A 221 2.45 -14.19 13.67
C PRO A 221 0.93 -14.03 13.68
N ARG A 222 0.44 -12.88 13.21
CA ARG A 222 -1.00 -12.66 13.07
C ARG A 222 -1.53 -13.59 11.97
N PRO A 223 -2.51 -14.44 12.28
CA PRO A 223 -3.02 -15.40 11.32
C PRO A 223 -3.80 -14.71 10.20
N VAL A 224 -3.94 -15.41 9.09
CA VAL A 224 -4.76 -15.01 7.95
C VAL A 224 -6.04 -15.86 7.92
N ASP A 225 -7.12 -15.29 7.39
CA ASP A 225 -8.40 -16.00 7.25
C ASP A 225 -8.44 -16.82 5.95
N VAL A 226 -7.70 -16.37 4.92
CA VAL A 226 -7.53 -17.08 3.65
C VAL A 226 -6.03 -17.26 3.38
N PRO A 227 -5.46 -18.42 3.75
CA PRO A 227 -4.05 -18.70 3.53
C PRO A 227 -3.74 -18.89 2.05
N VAL A 228 -2.79 -18.11 1.54
CA VAL A 228 -2.31 -18.14 0.15
C VAL A 228 -0.81 -17.91 0.15
N THR A 229 -0.05 -18.99 -0.01
CA THR A 229 1.40 -18.94 -0.13
C THR A 229 1.79 -18.50 -1.53
N ARG A 230 2.69 -17.52 -1.62
CA ARG A 230 3.23 -17.06 -2.89
C ARG A 230 4.23 -18.08 -3.46
N PRO A 231 4.03 -18.62 -4.68
CA PRO A 231 4.97 -19.53 -5.31
C PRO A 231 6.35 -18.91 -5.52
N VAL A 232 7.40 -19.73 -5.39
CA VAL A 232 8.76 -19.33 -5.73
C VAL A 232 8.81 -18.93 -7.22
N GLY A 233 9.38 -17.76 -7.48
CA GLY A 233 9.53 -17.24 -8.84
C GLY A 233 8.31 -16.52 -9.42
N GLU A 234 7.18 -16.43 -8.69
CA GLU A 234 6.01 -15.67 -9.14
C GLU A 234 6.34 -14.22 -9.44
N SER A 235 7.30 -13.62 -8.72
CA SER A 235 7.79 -12.25 -8.95
C SER A 235 8.36 -12.01 -10.35
N TYR A 236 8.71 -13.06 -11.09
CA TYR A 236 9.18 -12.99 -12.48
C TYR A 236 8.04 -13.16 -13.50
N THR A 237 6.80 -13.31 -13.03
CA THR A 237 5.60 -13.46 -13.86
C THR A 237 4.70 -12.24 -13.74
N SER A 238 3.67 -12.17 -14.57
CA SER A 238 2.64 -11.13 -14.49
C SER A 238 1.47 -11.49 -13.56
N LYS A 239 1.61 -12.53 -12.72
CA LYS A 239 0.55 -13.00 -11.81
C LYS A 239 0.83 -12.58 -10.37
N ASP A 240 -0.22 -12.51 -9.56
CA ASP A 240 -0.13 -12.28 -8.12
C ASP A 240 -1.25 -13.09 -7.43
N VAL A 241 -0.93 -14.30 -6.97
CA VAL A 241 -1.97 -15.21 -6.45
C VAL A 241 -2.63 -14.69 -5.18
N GLN A 242 -1.91 -13.89 -4.39
CA GLN A 242 -2.46 -13.29 -3.17
C GLN A 242 -3.46 -12.19 -3.51
N LEU A 243 -3.17 -11.34 -4.50
CA LEU A 243 -4.13 -10.35 -4.99
C LEU A 243 -5.31 -10.99 -5.71
N ASP A 244 -5.10 -12.05 -6.50
CA ASP A 244 -6.20 -12.77 -7.15
C ASP A 244 -7.19 -13.33 -6.12
N ALA A 245 -6.68 -13.97 -5.06
CA ALA A 245 -7.50 -14.48 -3.97
C ALA A 245 -8.21 -13.35 -3.20
N ALA A 246 -7.52 -12.24 -2.93
CA ALA A 246 -8.10 -11.11 -2.24
C ALA A 246 -9.24 -10.46 -3.05
N VAL A 247 -9.04 -10.29 -4.36
CA VAL A 247 -10.07 -9.77 -5.28
C VAL A 247 -11.28 -10.71 -5.32
N ALA A 248 -11.05 -12.01 -5.51
CA ALA A 248 -12.13 -12.99 -5.58
C ALA A 248 -12.97 -13.01 -4.29
N GLU A 249 -12.32 -13.01 -3.13
CA GLU A 249 -13.01 -13.06 -1.84
C GLU A 249 -13.77 -11.76 -1.53
N LEU A 250 -13.19 -10.60 -1.84
CA LEU A 250 -13.86 -9.32 -1.63
C LEU A 250 -15.07 -9.15 -2.55
N LEU A 251 -14.98 -9.55 -3.82
CA LEU A 251 -16.12 -9.55 -4.75
C LEU A 251 -17.26 -10.46 -4.27
N LYS A 252 -16.92 -11.64 -3.73
CA LYS A 252 -17.89 -12.56 -3.13
C LYS A 252 -18.58 -11.94 -1.90
N GLN A 253 -17.82 -11.26 -1.05
CA GLN A 253 -18.37 -10.52 0.10
C GLN A 253 -19.36 -9.44 -0.35
N ILE A 254 -19.00 -8.64 -1.35
CA ILE A 254 -19.86 -7.57 -1.89
C ILE A 254 -21.16 -8.15 -2.47
N ALA A 255 -21.07 -9.23 -3.25
CA ALA A 255 -22.25 -9.88 -3.84
C ALA A 255 -23.22 -10.41 -2.78
N THR A 256 -22.69 -10.99 -1.70
CA THR A 256 -23.49 -11.52 -0.58
C THR A 256 -24.16 -10.39 0.20
N SER A 257 -23.46 -9.28 0.44
CA SER A 257 -24.02 -8.11 1.14
C SER A 257 -25.11 -7.41 0.33
N GLY A 258 -24.93 -7.28 -1.00
CA GLY A 258 -25.94 -6.69 -1.89
C GLY A 258 -27.25 -7.49 -1.96
N SER A 259 -27.19 -8.83 -1.79
CA SER A 259 -28.38 -9.69 -1.75
C SER A 259 -29.23 -9.51 -0.48
N LYS A 260 -28.66 -8.99 0.62
CA LYS A 260 -29.42 -8.76 1.86
C LYS A 260 -30.23 -7.46 1.82
N THR A 261 -29.83 -6.48 1.00
CA THR A 261 -30.51 -5.17 0.94
C THR A 261 -31.78 -5.23 0.08
N THR A 262 -31.88 -6.11 -0.91
CA THR A 262 -33.06 -6.26 -1.78
C THR A 262 -34.21 -7.07 -1.18
N ALA A 263 -33.96 -7.83 -0.11
CA ALA A 263 -34.98 -8.63 0.57
C ALA A 263 -35.81 -7.86 1.62
N GLY A 264 -35.42 -6.62 1.96
CA GLY A 264 -36.08 -5.80 3.00
C GLY A 264 -36.87 -4.59 2.48
N SER A 265 -37.05 -4.43 1.17
CA SER A 265 -37.76 -3.29 0.56
C SER A 265 -39.03 -3.73 -0.19
N ARG A 266 -39.91 -4.48 0.47
CA ARG A 266 -41.31 -4.65 0.05
C ARG A 266 -42.24 -4.28 1.19
#